data_AF-A0A6P0SPF4-F1
#
_entry.id   AF-A0A6P0SPF4-F1
#
_cell.length_a   1.000
_cell.length_b   1.000
_cell.length_c   1.000
_cell.angle_alpha   90.00
_cell.angle_beta   90.00
_cell.angle_gamma   90.00
#
_symmetry.space_group_name_H-M   'P 1'
#
loop_
_entity.id
_entity.type
_entity.pdbx_description
1 polymer ?
#
loop_
_entity_poly.entity_id
_entity_poly.type
_entity_poly.pdbx_seq_one_letter_code
_entity_poly.pdbx_strand_id
1 'polypeptide(L)'
;MVNSVEVNSELMNSINNEVKQIVANLLQIDVNELEVDTPFLEMGADSLVLMEAINNIQDRFHVKIPIRDLFGELGTLNAVVDYIVKQQANSAFAPGEQPEAKQAPLHAMAEQTPQSFVPIQVAEPDHSYL
;
A
#
# COMPACT_ATOMS: atom_id res chain seq x y z
N MET A 1 -9.97 -18.90 31.28
CA MET A 1 -9.26 -18.89 29.98
C MET A 1 -10.05 -17.99 29.06
N VAL A 2 -9.83 -16.67 29.14
CA VAL A 2 -10.53 -15.71 28.29
C VAL A 2 -9.75 -15.54 26.98
N ASN A 3 -10.51 -15.55 25.89
CA ASN A 3 -10.14 -15.87 24.52
C ASN A 3 -9.05 -14.99 23.90
N SER A 4 -7.98 -15.61 23.40
CA SER A 4 -7.09 -14.98 22.41
C SER A 4 -7.82 -14.62 21.11
N VAL A 5 -8.97 -15.24 20.81
CA VAL A 5 -9.76 -14.96 19.59
C VAL A 5 -10.60 -13.67 19.72
N GLU A 6 -11.04 -13.32 20.93
CA GLU A 6 -11.94 -12.18 21.15
C GLU A 6 -11.20 -10.84 21.11
N VAL A 7 -10.01 -10.79 21.72
CA VAL A 7 -9.12 -9.63 21.68
C VAL A 7 -8.72 -9.27 20.24
N ASN A 8 -8.50 -10.27 19.37
CA ASN A 8 -8.16 -10.03 17.98
C ASN A 8 -9.34 -9.42 17.20
N SER A 9 -10.58 -9.78 17.51
CA SER A 9 -11.77 -9.24 16.84
C SER A 9 -12.06 -7.77 17.19
N GLU A 10 -11.85 -7.37 18.45
CA GLU A 10 -11.98 -5.97 18.88
C GLU A 10 -10.86 -5.10 18.27
N LEU A 11 -9.63 -5.61 18.27
CA LEU A 11 -8.48 -4.94 17.67
C LEU A 11 -8.67 -4.74 16.15
N MET A 12 -9.09 -5.78 15.44
CA MET A 12 -9.42 -5.72 14.00
C MET A 12 -10.47 -4.65 13.72
N ASN A 13 -11.57 -4.63 14.47
CA ASN A 13 -12.64 -3.63 14.27
C ASN A 13 -12.16 -2.21 14.57
N SER A 14 -11.37 -2.01 15.64
CA SER A 14 -10.83 -0.69 15.98
C SER A 14 -9.89 -0.18 14.89
N ILE A 15 -8.98 -1.02 14.39
CA ILE A 15 -8.05 -0.66 13.31
C ILE A 15 -8.81 -0.42 12.01
N ASN A 16 -9.79 -1.27 11.68
CA ASN A 16 -10.62 -1.09 10.49
C ASN A 16 -11.33 0.27 10.50
N ASN A 17 -11.92 0.65 11.63
CA ASN A 17 -12.61 1.92 11.77
C ASN A 17 -11.64 3.10 11.65
N GLU A 18 -10.48 3.03 12.29
CA GLU A 18 -9.44 4.07 12.19
C GLU A 18 -8.93 4.25 10.76
N VAL A 19 -8.58 3.15 10.07
CA VAL A 19 -8.12 3.22 8.68
C VAL A 19 -9.22 3.76 7.77
N LYS A 20 -10.49 3.35 7.98
CA LYS A 20 -11.63 3.91 7.23
C LYS A 20 -11.74 5.41 7.42
N GLN A 21 -11.66 5.91 8.65
CA GLN A 21 -11.76 7.33 8.95
C GLN A 21 -10.66 8.15 8.26
N ILE A 22 -9.42 7.64 8.26
CA ILE A 22 -8.28 8.27 7.60
C ILE A 22 -8.54 8.34 6.09
N VAL A 23 -8.87 7.21 5.47
CA VAL A 23 -9.04 7.13 4.01
C VAL A 23 -10.27 7.92 3.55
N ALA A 24 -11.38 7.87 4.28
CA ALA A 24 -12.58 8.66 4.01
C ALA A 24 -12.33 10.17 4.09
N ASN A 25 -11.55 10.63 5.09
CA ASN A 25 -11.15 12.04 5.18
C ASN A 25 -10.32 12.48 3.98
N LEU A 26 -9.37 11.64 3.55
CA LEU A 26 -8.46 11.98 2.45
C LEU A 26 -9.17 11.98 1.09
N LEU A 27 -10.09 11.04 0.86
CA LEU A 27 -10.94 10.99 -0.33
C LEU A 27 -12.10 12.00 -0.27
N GLN A 28 -12.33 12.62 0.88
CA GLN A 28 -13.45 13.52 1.13
C GLN A 28 -14.82 12.88 0.86
N ILE A 29 -14.96 11.59 1.18
CA ILE A 29 -16.20 10.81 1.04
C ILE A 29 -16.69 10.31 2.40
N ASP A 30 -17.93 9.83 2.44
CA ASP A 30 -18.49 9.23 3.64
C ASP A 30 -17.85 7.86 3.94
N VAL A 31 -17.66 7.56 5.22
CA VAL A 31 -17.03 6.29 5.67
C VAL A 31 -17.89 5.07 5.32
N ASN A 32 -19.18 5.31 5.09
CA ASN A 32 -20.16 4.32 4.67
C ASN A 32 -20.12 4.05 3.16
N GLU A 33 -19.61 5.01 2.37
CA GLU A 33 -19.38 4.83 0.93
C GLU A 33 -18.06 4.11 0.67
N LEU A 34 -17.20 3.99 1.69
CA LEU A 34 -15.91 3.34 1.58
C LEU A 34 -16.06 1.81 1.54
N GLU A 35 -15.73 1.21 0.39
CA GLU A 35 -15.67 -0.25 0.27
C GLU A 35 -14.33 -0.80 0.74
N VAL A 36 -14.38 -1.79 1.65
CA VAL A 36 -13.16 -2.33 2.26
C VAL A 36 -12.43 -3.33 1.38
N ASP A 37 -13.14 -3.96 0.46
CA ASP A 37 -12.63 -4.93 -0.52
C ASP A 37 -12.25 -4.28 -1.86
N THR A 38 -12.61 -3.01 -2.05
CA THR A 38 -12.27 -2.25 -3.26
C THR A 38 -10.84 -1.73 -3.15
N PRO A 39 -10.05 -1.76 -4.25
CA PRO A 39 -8.75 -1.11 -4.28
C PRO A 39 -8.87 0.40 -4.14
N PHE A 40 -7.96 1.03 -3.39
CA PHE A 40 -7.94 2.48 -3.20
C PHE A 40 -7.94 3.25 -4.53
N LEU A 41 -7.20 2.76 -5.52
CA LEU A 41 -7.15 3.35 -6.86
C LEU A 41 -8.52 3.35 -7.56
N GLU A 42 -9.33 2.33 -7.33
CA GLU A 42 -10.69 2.23 -7.90
C GLU A 42 -11.68 3.15 -7.17
N MET A 43 -11.43 3.45 -5.89
CA MET A 43 -12.18 4.47 -5.14
C MET A 43 -11.83 5.91 -5.53
N GLY A 44 -10.87 6.10 -6.45
CA GLY A 44 -10.37 7.42 -6.83
C GLY A 44 -9.25 7.94 -5.94
N ALA A 45 -8.56 7.09 -5.19
CA ALA A 45 -7.38 7.51 -4.45
C ALA A 45 -6.22 7.77 -5.42
N ASP A 46 -5.81 9.03 -5.52
CA ASP A 46 -4.62 9.42 -6.26
C ASP A 46 -3.32 9.02 -5.54
N SER A 47 -2.20 9.10 -6.26
CA SER A 47 -0.86 8.84 -5.70
C SER A 47 -0.54 9.71 -4.47
N LEU A 48 -1.02 10.96 -4.44
CA LEU A 48 -0.90 11.87 -3.31
C LEU A 48 -1.71 11.38 -2.10
N VAL A 49 -2.97 11.01 -2.33
CA VAL A 49 -3.89 10.48 -1.30
C VAL A 49 -3.32 9.21 -0.68
N LEU A 50 -2.81 8.31 -1.52
CA LEU A 50 -2.14 7.08 -1.09
C LEU A 50 -0.89 7.37 -0.23
N MET A 51 -0.05 8.31 -0.64
CA MET A 51 1.13 8.70 0.17
C MET A 51 0.73 9.30 1.53
N GLU A 52 -0.27 10.18 1.56
CA GLU A 52 -0.81 10.77 2.79
C GLU A 52 -1.41 9.69 3.70
N ALA A 53 -2.18 8.75 3.14
CA ALA A 53 -2.75 7.63 3.86
C ALA A 53 -1.66 6.76 4.49
N ILE A 54 -0.63 6.40 3.72
CA ILE A 54 0.52 5.64 4.21
C ILE A 54 1.20 6.36 5.36
N ASN A 55 1.52 7.65 5.20
CA ASN A 55 2.19 8.41 6.25
C ASN A 55 1.35 8.46 7.54
N ASN A 56 0.04 8.70 7.43
CA ASN A 56 -0.86 8.68 8.57
C ASN A 56 -0.91 7.31 9.25
N ILE A 57 -1.02 6.22 8.48
CA ILE A 57 -1.09 4.87 9.03
C ILE A 57 0.23 4.48 9.70
N GLN A 58 1.37 4.79 9.08
CA GLN A 58 2.69 4.50 9.64
C GLN A 58 2.94 5.27 10.94
N ASP A 59 2.56 6.55 11.01
CA ASP A 59 2.70 7.38 12.21
C ASP A 59 1.76 6.90 13.34
N ARG A 60 0.50 6.60 13.01
CA ARG A 60 -0.50 6.17 13.99
C ARG A 60 -0.20 4.80 14.58
N PHE A 61 0.14 3.83 13.73
CA PHE A 61 0.32 2.44 14.15
C PHE A 61 1.78 2.03 14.32
N HIS A 62 2.74 2.93 14.06
CA HIS A 62 4.19 2.67 14.13
C HIS A 62 4.61 1.47 13.26
N VAL A 63 3.92 1.26 12.14
CA VAL A 63 4.18 0.19 11.17
C VAL A 63 4.95 0.75 9.97
N LYS A 64 5.62 -0.13 9.20
CA LYS A 64 6.21 0.24 7.91
C LYS A 64 5.45 -0.45 6.80
N ILE A 65 4.82 0.33 5.93
CA ILE A 65 4.06 -0.19 4.79
C ILE A 65 4.80 0.20 3.51
N PRO A 66 5.32 -0.76 2.74
CA PRO A 66 5.96 -0.45 1.47
C PRO A 66 4.93 0.07 0.47
N ILE A 67 5.22 1.21 -0.17
CA ILE A 67 4.37 1.78 -1.22
C ILE A 67 4.06 0.74 -2.32
N ARG A 68 5.02 -0.11 -2.67
CA ARG A 68 4.86 -1.17 -3.68
C ARG A 68 3.73 -2.14 -3.31
N ASP A 69 3.56 -2.44 -2.03
CA ASP A 69 2.54 -3.36 -1.58
C ASP A 69 1.17 -2.69 -1.61
N LEU A 70 1.04 -1.38 -1.34
CA LEU A 70 -0.22 -0.64 -1.56
C LEU A 70 -0.66 -0.64 -3.03
N PHE A 71 0.26 -0.75 -3.99
CA PHE A 71 -0.08 -0.88 -5.41
C PHE A 71 -0.37 -2.34 -5.83
N GLY A 72 -0.25 -3.30 -4.92
CA GLY A 72 -0.44 -4.73 -5.17
C GLY A 72 -1.25 -5.38 -4.06
N GLU A 73 -0.60 -6.17 -3.19
CA GLU A 73 -1.25 -7.01 -2.18
C GLU A 73 -1.99 -6.23 -1.08
N LEU A 74 -1.51 -5.04 -0.72
CA LEU A 74 -2.11 -4.14 0.27
C LEU A 74 -2.96 -3.04 -0.36
N GLY A 75 -3.44 -3.23 -1.60
CA GLY A 75 -4.23 -2.20 -2.31
C GLY A 75 -5.63 -1.96 -1.80
N THR A 76 -6.11 -2.76 -0.84
CA THR A 76 -7.45 -2.65 -0.24
C THR A 76 -7.36 -2.34 1.24
N LEU A 77 -8.42 -1.73 1.78
CA LEU A 77 -8.48 -1.42 3.21
C LEU A 77 -8.38 -2.68 4.07
N ASN A 78 -9.05 -3.76 3.64
CA ASN A 78 -9.03 -5.03 4.38
C ASN A 78 -7.61 -5.61 4.47
N ALA A 79 -6.84 -5.56 3.39
CA ALA A 79 -5.45 -6.03 3.37
C ALA A 79 -4.54 -5.19 4.27
N VAL A 80 -4.70 -3.86 4.26
CA VAL A 80 -3.96 -2.96 5.15
C VAL A 80 -4.28 -3.23 6.62
N VAL A 81 -5.56 -3.39 6.96
CA VAL A 81 -6.00 -3.68 8.32
C VAL A 81 -5.44 -5.01 8.82
N ASP A 82 -5.52 -6.07 8.02
CA ASP A 82 -4.96 -7.39 8.35
C ASP A 82 -3.44 -7.31 8.60
N TYR A 83 -2.72 -6.55 7.76
CA TYR A 83 -1.29 -6.33 7.93
C TYR A 83 -0.95 -5.63 9.25
N ILE A 84 -1.67 -4.55 9.59
CA ILE A 84 -1.46 -3.82 10.84
C ILE A 84 -1.76 -4.72 12.04
N VAL A 85 -2.86 -5.48 12.00
CA VAL A 85 -3.23 -6.37 13.10
C VAL A 85 -2.19 -7.45 13.32
N LYS A 86 -1.66 -8.06 12.25
CA LYS A 86 -0.55 -9.01 12.34
C LYS A 86 0.69 -8.38 12.97
N GLN A 87 1.02 -7.14 12.60
CA GLN A 87 2.17 -6.43 13.17
C GLN A 87 1.96 -6.08 14.64
N GLN A 88 0.77 -5.63 15.03
CA GLN A 88 0.40 -5.32 16.42
C GLN A 88 0.35 -6.57 17.30
N ALA A 89 -0.21 -7.66 16.78
CA ALA A 89 -0.18 -8.96 17.45
C ALA A 89 1.26 -9.43 17.65
N ASN A 90 2.12 -9.33 16.63
CA ASN A 90 3.52 -9.72 16.77
C ASN A 90 4.29 -8.81 17.74
N SER A 91 4.00 -7.51 17.73
CA SER A 91 4.63 -6.52 18.62
C SER A 91 4.17 -6.64 20.08
N ALA A 92 2.95 -7.14 20.34
CA ALA A 92 2.47 -7.42 21.68
C ALA A 92 3.16 -8.63 22.35
N PHE A 93 3.88 -9.46 21.56
CA PHE A 93 4.55 -10.67 22.04
C PHE A 93 6.08 -10.67 21.91
N ALA A 94 6.71 -9.60 21.39
CA ALA A 94 8.16 -9.50 21.25
C ALA A 94 8.71 -8.22 21.91
N PRO A 95 9.44 -8.31 23.04
CA PRO A 95 10.18 -7.18 23.57
C PRO A 95 11.39 -6.91 22.68
N GLY A 96 11.26 -5.90 21.82
CA GLY A 96 12.37 -5.23 21.16
C GLY A 96 12.88 -5.95 19.92
N GLU A 97 12.32 -5.61 18.76
CA GLU A 97 13.07 -5.51 17.49
C GLU A 97 12.15 -4.87 16.47
N GLN A 98 11.97 -3.56 16.62
CA GLN A 98 11.61 -2.68 15.51
C GLN A 98 12.81 -2.75 14.55
N PRO A 99 12.69 -3.32 13.34
CA PRO A 99 13.75 -3.23 12.36
C PRO A 99 13.82 -1.77 11.97
N GLU A 100 14.73 -1.08 12.63
CA GLU A 100 15.61 -0.05 12.12
C GLU A 100 15.13 0.51 10.78
N ALA A 101 14.76 1.77 10.81
CA ALA A 101 14.82 2.60 9.63
C ALA A 101 16.27 2.60 9.13
N LYS A 102 16.66 1.55 8.41
CA LYS A 102 17.57 1.70 7.29
C LYS A 102 16.77 2.45 6.24
N GLN A 103 16.66 3.75 6.49
CA GLN A 103 16.52 4.76 5.46
C GLN A 103 17.54 4.33 4.40
N ALA A 104 17.07 3.67 3.33
CA ALA A 104 17.83 3.71 2.11
C ALA A 104 17.91 5.21 1.78
N PRO A 105 19.13 5.77 1.63
CA PRO A 105 19.24 7.11 1.11
C PRO A 105 18.41 7.17 -0.15
N LEU A 106 17.50 8.13 -0.20
CA LEU A 106 16.87 8.61 -1.42
C LEU A 106 17.97 9.25 -2.29
N HIS A 107 18.96 8.47 -2.74
CA HIS A 107 20.08 8.88 -3.61
C HIS A 107 20.87 7.65 -4.07
N ALA A 108 20.31 6.86 -4.99
CA ALA A 108 21.08 5.99 -5.90
C ALA A 108 20.21 5.52 -7.08
N MET A 109 19.61 6.45 -7.82
CA MET A 109 19.28 6.23 -9.24
C MET A 109 19.64 7.50 -10.04
N ALA A 110 20.84 8.02 -9.80
CA ALA A 110 21.61 8.53 -10.92
C ALA A 110 22.19 7.29 -11.60
N GLU A 111 21.80 7.11 -12.86
CA GLU A 111 22.46 6.24 -13.85
C GLU A 111 22.19 4.73 -13.73
N GLN A 112 21.21 4.24 -14.49
CA GLN A 112 21.39 3.06 -15.36
C GLN A 112 20.20 2.85 -16.33
N THR A 113 20.37 3.42 -17.52
CA THR A 113 19.91 2.98 -18.86
C THR A 113 18.41 2.90 -19.20
N PRO A 114 17.93 3.65 -20.22
CA PRO A 114 16.76 3.22 -21.01
C PRO A 114 17.15 2.00 -21.86
N GLN A 115 16.75 0.80 -21.44
CA GLN A 115 16.83 -0.41 -22.24
C GLN A 115 15.40 -0.82 -22.63
N SER A 116 15.00 -1.05 -23.86
CA SER A 116 15.65 -0.99 -25.17
C SER A 116 14.54 -1.05 -26.22
N PHE A 117 14.67 -0.25 -27.28
CA PHE A 117 14.40 -0.61 -28.68
C PHE A 117 13.17 -1.48 -29.02
N VAL A 118 12.20 -0.87 -29.70
CA VAL A 118 11.79 -1.39 -31.02
C VAL A 118 12.30 -0.39 -32.08
N PRO A 119 13.33 -0.73 -32.88
CA PRO A 119 13.45 -0.07 -34.17
C PRO A 119 12.27 -0.58 -34.99
N ILE A 120 11.41 0.32 -35.45
CA ILE A 120 10.50 -0.04 -36.54
C ILE A 120 11.42 -0.29 -37.73
N GLN A 121 11.72 -1.57 -37.96
CA GLN A 121 12.42 -2.05 -39.14
C GLN A 121 11.50 -1.78 -40.33
N VAL A 122 11.64 -0.62 -40.97
CA VAL A 122 11.13 -0.44 -42.33
C VAL A 122 12.03 -1.28 -43.23
N ALA A 123 11.62 -2.53 -43.44
CA ALA A 123 12.17 -3.40 -44.46
C ALA A 123 11.02 -4.17 -45.11
N GLU A 124 10.30 -3.48 -46.00
CA GLU A 124 9.67 -4.14 -47.13
C GLU A 124 10.40 -3.68 -48.40
N PRO A 125 11.35 -4.46 -48.93
CA PRO A 125 11.69 -4.41 -50.33
C PRO A 125 10.79 -5.42 -51.04
N ASP A 126 9.63 -4.99 -51.57
CA ASP A 126 9.00 -5.72 -52.65
C ASP A 126 9.11 -4.92 -53.94
N HIS A 127 10.04 -5.41 -54.75
CA HIS A 127 10.28 -5.01 -56.10
C HIS A 127 9.15 -5.62 -56.95
N SER A 128 8.13 -4.85 -57.31
CA SER A 128 7.31 -5.18 -58.49
C SER A 128 6.52 -4.00 -59.06
N TYR A 129 7.00 -3.56 -60.23
CA TYR A 129 6.23 -3.33 -61.46
C TYR A 129 5.19 -2.20 -61.48
N LEU A 130 5.59 -1.06 -62.05
CA LEU A 130 5.10 -0.56 -63.35
C LEU A 130 5.95 0.61 -63.86
#